data_AF-A0A3T0L2B0-F1
#
_entry.id   AF-A0A3T0L2B0-F1
#
_cell.length_a   1.000
_cell.length_b   1.000
_cell.length_c   1.000
_cell.angle_alpha   90.00
_cell.angle_beta   90.00
_cell.angle_gamma   90.00
#
_symmetry.space_group_name_H-M   'P 1'
#
loop_
_entity.id
_entity.type
_entity.pdbx_description
1 polymer ?
#
loop_
_entity_poly.entity_id
_entity_poly.type
_entity_poly.pdbx_seq_one_letter_code
_entity_poly.pdbx_strand_id
1 'polypeptide(L)'
;MSATTMIYIVGLSIASMAFIFIFMLLRKIEITEERILKILGEHAEEIKKAKNDEELKELIRALPKKKRTKLKTLFESQDLYDAVKHIKKHILKTTDRENGDVNQD
;
A
#
# COMPACT_ATOMS: atom_id res chain seq x y z
N MET A 1 -37.59 0.89 -29.11
CA MET A 1 -36.92 1.74 -28.10
C MET A 1 -36.70 3.10 -28.74
N SER A 2 -37.13 4.21 -28.13
CA SER A 2 -37.01 5.54 -28.75
C SER A 2 -35.55 6.01 -28.76
N ALA A 3 -35.13 6.71 -29.83
CA ALA A 3 -33.80 7.32 -29.94
C ALA A 3 -33.50 8.24 -28.75
N THR A 4 -34.53 8.92 -28.21
CA THR A 4 -34.43 9.76 -27.02
C THR A 4 -34.02 8.95 -25.78
N THR A 5 -34.62 7.77 -25.59
CA THR A 5 -34.29 6.86 -24.48
C THR A 5 -32.85 6.36 -24.58
N MET A 6 -32.38 6.07 -25.80
CA MET A 6 -31.00 5.64 -26.04
C MET A 6 -29.99 6.75 -25.69
N ILE A 7 -30.27 8.00 -26.07
CA ILE A 7 -29.41 9.15 -25.72
C ILE A 7 -29.33 9.34 -24.19
N TYR A 8 -30.45 9.23 -23.47
CA TYR A 8 -30.45 9.31 -22.01
C TYR A 8 -29.64 8.20 -21.35
N ILE A 9 -29.75 6.96 -21.84
CA ILE A 9 -28.98 5.83 -21.31
C ILE A 9 -27.48 6.05 -21.52
N VAL A 10 -27.08 6.45 -22.74
CA VAL A 10 -25.68 6.70 -23.07
C VAL A 10 -25.14 7.87 -22.24
N GLY A 11 -25.87 8.99 -22.18
CA GLY A 11 -25.48 10.16 -21.39
C GLY A 11 -25.32 9.85 -19.90
N LEU A 12 -26.26 9.10 -19.31
CA LEU A 12 -26.18 8.69 -17.90
C LEU A 12 -25.01 7.73 -17.66
N SER A 13 -24.74 6.82 -18.59
CA SER A 13 -23.64 5.86 -18.45
C SER A 13 -22.26 6.53 -18.47
N ILE A 14 -22.05 7.52 -19.35
CA ILE A 14 -20.81 8.29 -19.43
C ILE A 14 -20.60 9.10 -18.14
N ALA A 15 -21.65 9.79 -17.67
CA ALA A 15 -21.58 10.55 -16.43
C ALA A 15 -21.26 9.66 -15.22
N SER A 16 -21.84 8.47 -15.15
CA SER A 16 -21.58 7.49 -14.08
C SER A 16 -20.14 6.99 -14.08
N MET A 17 -19.57 6.65 -15.25
CA MET A 17 -18.17 6.24 -15.36
C MET A 17 -17.19 7.36 -15.01
N ALA A 18 -17.46 8.59 -15.47
CA ALA A 18 -16.62 9.75 -15.13
C ALA A 18 -16.62 10.01 -13.62
N PHE A 19 -17.76 9.86 -12.95
CA PHE A 19 -17.86 10.02 -11.49
C PHE A 19 -17.03 8.97 -10.73
N ILE A 20 -17.13 7.69 -11.12
CA ILE A 20 -16.33 6.61 -10.53
C ILE A 20 -14.84 6.87 -10.73
N PHE A 21 -14.44 7.32 -11.91
CA PHE A 21 -13.05 7.62 -12.25
C PHE A 21 -12.49 8.76 -11.40
N ILE A 22 -13.22 9.87 -11.27
CA ILE A 22 -12.85 11.00 -10.42
C ILE A 22 -12.74 10.55 -8.95
N PHE A 23 -13.69 9.75 -8.47
CA PHE A 23 -13.64 9.22 -7.11
C PHE A 23 -12.40 8.33 -6.88
N MET A 24 -12.02 7.51 -7.87
CA MET A 24 -10.78 6.72 -7.80
C MET A 24 -9.52 7.60 -7.73
N LEU A 25 -9.46 8.68 -8.50
CA LEU A 25 -8.30 9.60 -8.47
C LEU A 25 -8.21 10.41 -7.18
N LEU A 26 -9.35 10.81 -6.62
CA LEU A 26 -9.39 11.58 -5.37
C LEU A 26 -9.07 10.73 -4.14
N ARG A 27 -9.23 9.41 -4.23
CA ARG A 27 -8.96 8.50 -3.11
C ARG A 27 -7.45 8.37 -2.89
N LYS A 28 -6.88 9.22 -2.04
CA LYS A 28 -5.51 9.04 -1.55
C LYS A 28 -5.37 7.71 -0.82
N ILE A 29 -4.44 6.88 -1.28
CA ILE A 29 -4.05 5.67 -0.58
C ILE A 29 -2.97 6.05 0.42
N GLU A 30 -3.35 6.19 1.69
CA GLU A 30 -2.37 6.43 2.75
C GLU A 30 -1.67 5.12 3.13
N ILE A 31 -0.33 5.15 3.09
CA ILE A 31 0.53 4.05 3.52
C ILE A 31 0.69 4.15 5.03
N THR A 32 -0.17 3.46 5.78
CA THR A 32 -0.12 3.38 7.25
C THR A 32 0.39 2.02 7.73
N GLU A 33 0.99 1.98 8.92
CA GLU A 33 1.47 0.74 9.56
C GLU A 33 0.36 -0.30 9.65
N GLU A 34 -0.83 0.09 10.14
CA GLU A 34 -1.99 -0.79 10.27
C GLU A 34 -2.39 -1.44 8.94
N ARG A 35 -2.34 -0.70 7.83
CA ARG A 35 -2.66 -1.24 6.50
C ARG A 35 -1.63 -2.24 6.03
N ILE A 36 -0.34 -1.98 6.28
CA ILE A 36 0.74 -2.91 5.95
C ILE A 36 0.57 -4.18 6.80
N LEU A 37 0.39 -4.05 8.11
CA LEU A 37 0.18 -5.19 9.02
C LEU A 37 -1.05 -6.01 8.63
N LYS A 38 -2.16 -5.37 8.27
CA LYS A 38 -3.37 -6.06 7.80
C LYS A 38 -3.16 -6.86 6.51
N ILE A 39 -2.26 -6.41 5.63
CA ILE A 39 -1.92 -7.15 4.40
C ILE A 39 -0.98 -8.32 4.71
N LEU A 40 -0.01 -8.10 5.59
CA LEU A 40 0.99 -9.11 5.97
C LEU A 40 0.38 -10.24 6.81
N GLY A 41 -0.51 -9.90 7.75
CA GLY A 41 -1.14 -10.85 8.67
C GLY A 41 -0.09 -11.63 9.45
N GLU A 42 -0.17 -12.96 9.42
CA GLU A 42 0.73 -13.87 10.12
C GLU A 42 2.22 -13.70 9.74
N HIS A 43 2.53 -13.27 8.51
CA HIS A 43 3.93 -13.02 8.10
C HIS A 43 4.49 -11.69 8.61
N ALA A 44 3.68 -10.86 9.28
CA ALA A 44 4.15 -9.58 9.81
C ALA A 44 5.23 -9.79 10.86
N GLU A 45 5.12 -10.84 11.68
CA GLU A 45 6.13 -11.16 12.70
C GLU A 45 7.45 -11.61 12.11
N GLU A 46 7.42 -12.40 11.04
CA GLU A 46 8.61 -12.84 10.31
C GLU A 46 9.33 -11.64 9.68
N ILE A 47 8.56 -10.75 9.06
CA ILE A 47 9.06 -9.51 8.43
C ILE A 47 9.63 -8.54 9.47
N LYS A 48 9.04 -8.47 10.68
CA LYS A 48 9.57 -7.67 11.80
C LYS A 48 10.90 -8.17 12.33
N LYS A 49 11.18 -9.47 12.18
CA LYS A 49 12.41 -10.12 12.66
C LYS A 49 13.56 -10.07 11.65
N ALA A 50 13.32 -9.58 10.44
CA ALA A 50 14.34 -9.45 9.40
C ALA A 50 15.47 -8.54 9.89
N LYS A 51 16.71 -9.04 9.86
CA LYS A 51 17.87 -8.31 10.37
C LYS A 51 18.48 -7.39 9.30
N ASN A 52 18.38 -7.81 8.03
CA ASN A 52 19.01 -7.14 6.90
C ASN A 52 18.00 -6.91 5.75
N ASP A 53 18.30 -5.91 4.91
CA ASP A 53 17.46 -5.55 3.76
C ASP A 53 17.34 -6.70 2.73
N GLU A 54 18.34 -7.57 2.60
CA GLU A 54 18.28 -8.75 1.71
C GLU A 54 17.31 -9.81 2.24
N GLU A 55 17.39 -10.13 3.53
CA GLU A 55 16.48 -11.06 4.20
C GLU A 55 15.03 -10.55 4.10
N LEU A 56 14.83 -9.25 4.26
CA LEU A 56 13.53 -8.61 4.08
C LEU A 56 13.01 -8.77 2.65
N LYS A 57 13.86 -8.64 1.63
CA LYS A 57 13.47 -8.88 0.23
C LYS A 57 13.07 -10.33 -0.01
N GLU A 58 13.78 -11.28 0.57
CA GLU A 58 13.45 -12.70 0.46
C GLU A 58 12.11 -13.03 1.13
N LEU A 59 11.88 -12.51 2.33
CA LEU A 59 10.60 -12.66 3.04
C LEU A 59 9.44 -12.07 2.25
N ILE A 60 9.60 -10.86 1.68
CA ILE A 60 8.59 -10.24 0.81
C ILE A 60 8.37 -11.08 -0.45
N ARG A 61 9.42 -11.69 -1.02
CA ARG A 61 9.30 -12.57 -2.19
C ARG A 61 8.60 -13.89 -1.86
N ALA A 62 8.83 -14.43 -0.67
CA ALA A 62 8.22 -15.66 -0.16
C ALA A 62 6.71 -15.49 0.15
N LEU A 63 6.23 -14.24 0.29
CA LEU A 63 4.82 -13.97 0.52
C LEU A 63 3.92 -14.56 -0.58
N PRO A 64 2.71 -15.05 -0.21
CA PRO A 64 1.70 -15.47 -1.16
C PRO A 64 1.41 -14.40 -2.22
N LYS A 65 1.19 -14.81 -3.48
CA LYS A 65 0.95 -13.91 -4.62
C LYS A 65 -0.13 -12.84 -4.31
N LYS A 66 -1.21 -13.24 -3.63
CA LYS A 66 -2.30 -12.33 -3.21
C LYS A 66 -1.82 -11.21 -2.27
N LYS A 67 -0.96 -11.52 -1.29
CA LYS A 67 -0.42 -10.54 -0.34
C LYS A 67 0.58 -9.61 -1.04
N ARG A 68 1.44 -10.16 -1.91
CA ARG A 68 2.38 -9.37 -2.74
C ARG A 68 1.66 -8.37 -3.64
N THR A 69 0.59 -8.78 -4.33
CA THR A 69 -0.20 -7.87 -5.16
C THR A 69 -0.80 -6.74 -4.33
N LYS A 70 -1.36 -7.04 -3.15
CA LYS A 70 -1.92 -6.00 -2.27
C LYS A 70 -0.87 -5.01 -1.76
N LEU A 71 0.34 -5.49 -1.42
CA LEU A 71 1.46 -4.61 -1.05
C LEU A 71 1.88 -3.71 -2.22
N LYS A 72 2.01 -4.27 -3.43
CA LYS A 72 2.33 -3.49 -4.63
C LYS A 72 1.31 -2.39 -4.90
N THR A 73 0.02 -2.71 -4.73
CA THR A 73 -1.06 -1.72 -4.86
C THR A 73 -1.00 -0.68 -3.75
N LEU A 74 -0.72 -1.08 -2.50
CA LEU A 74 -0.61 -0.15 -1.38
C LEU A 74 0.56 0.83 -1.54
N PHE A 75 1.70 0.35 -2.04
CA PHE A 75 2.91 1.14 -2.22
C PHE A 75 2.96 1.89 -3.56
N GLU A 76 1.96 1.69 -4.42
CA GLU A 76 1.94 2.21 -5.80
C GLU A 76 3.24 1.90 -6.59
N SER A 77 3.96 0.85 -6.21
CA SER A 77 5.26 0.48 -6.76
C SER A 77 5.34 -1.02 -7.01
N GLN A 78 6.01 -1.38 -8.11
CA GLN A 78 6.35 -2.76 -8.43
C GLN A 78 7.72 -3.17 -7.90
N ASP A 79 8.51 -2.21 -7.43
CA ASP A 79 9.88 -2.41 -6.97
C ASP A 79 9.91 -2.97 -5.54
N LEU A 80 10.75 -3.99 -5.35
CA LEU A 80 11.03 -4.57 -4.04
C LEU A 80 11.83 -3.61 -3.15
N TYR A 81 12.63 -2.72 -3.73
CA TYR A 81 13.37 -1.72 -2.97
C TYR A 81 12.44 -0.70 -2.29
N ASP A 82 11.43 -0.21 -3.01
CA ASP A 82 10.41 0.66 -2.43
C ASP A 82 9.59 -0.06 -1.37
N ALA A 83 9.22 -1.32 -1.60
CA ALA A 83 8.51 -2.13 -0.60
C ALA A 83 9.32 -2.27 0.69
N VAL A 84 10.62 -2.56 0.58
CA VAL A 84 11.57 -2.61 1.71
C VAL A 84 11.63 -1.27 2.43
N LYS A 85 11.75 -0.16 1.69
CA LYS A 85 11.81 1.18 2.25
C LYS A 85 10.54 1.54 3.03
N HIS A 86 9.37 1.25 2.48
CA HIS A 86 8.09 1.51 3.15
C HIS A 86 7.91 0.61 4.38
N ILE A 87 8.23 -0.68 4.29
CA ILE A 87 8.15 -1.59 5.43
C ILE A 87 9.15 -1.15 6.52
N LYS A 88 10.37 -0.75 6.17
CA LYS A 88 11.35 -0.26 7.14
C LYS A 88 10.89 1.02 7.83
N LYS A 89 10.36 1.97 7.07
CA LYS A 89 9.87 3.26 7.57
C LYS A 89 8.65 3.13 8.47
N HIS A 90 7.72 2.23 8.15
CA HIS A 90 6.42 2.14 8.81
C HIS A 90 6.27 0.97 9.79
N ILE A 91 6.99 -0.14 9.60
CA ILE A 91 6.90 -1.35 10.45
C ILE A 91 8.14 -1.51 11.34
N LEU A 92 9.34 -1.37 10.76
CA LEU A 92 10.58 -1.61 11.49
C LEU A 92 11.10 -0.36 12.21
N LYS A 93 10.37 0.77 12.14
CA LYS A 93 10.68 2.10 12.70
C LYS A 93 12.05 2.05 13.35
N THR A 94 13.10 2.30 12.57
CA THR A 94 14.44 2.25 13.13
C THR A 94 14.40 3.06 14.42
N THR A 95 14.84 2.38 15.46
CA THR A 95 15.16 2.82 16.80
C THR A 95 16.10 4.03 16.75
N ASP A 96 15.64 5.14 16.18
CA ASP A 96 16.36 6.40 15.96
C ASP A 96 15.55 7.59 16.51
N ARG A 97 14.61 7.33 17.43
CA ARG A 97 13.89 8.38 18.16
C ARG A 97 13.89 8.22 19.68
N GLU A 98 14.62 7.25 20.24
CA GLU A 98 14.71 7.08 21.70
C GLU A 98 16.13 7.18 22.29
N ASN A 99 17.17 7.49 21.50
CA ASN A 99 18.55 7.69 22.01
C ASN A 99 19.14 9.08 21.71
N GLY A 100 18.31 10.08 21.37
CA GLY A 100 18.75 11.41 20.95
C GLY A 100 18.44 12.56 21.90
N ASP A 101 17.99 12.29 23.13
CA ASP A 101 17.54 13.36 24.06
C ASP A 101 17.84 13.07 25.54
N VAL A 102 18.99 12.43 25.82
CA VAL A 102 19.57 12.39 27.17
C VAL A 102 21.07 12.61 27.05
N ASN A 103 21.46 13.88 26.90
CA ASN A 103 22.66 14.50 27.50
C ASN A 103 22.90 15.86 26.81
N GLN A 104 22.23 16.88 27.33
CA GLN A 104 22.81 18.21 27.45
C GLN A 104 22.89 18.50 28.95
N ASP A 105 24.05 18.15 29.53
CA ASP A 105 24.62 18.83 30.69
C ASP A 105 25.58 19.92 30.19
#